data_AF-A0A3D1RDX9-F1
#
_entry.id   AF-A0A3D1RDX9-F1
#
_cell.length_a   1.000
_cell.length_b   1.000
_cell.length_c   1.000
_cell.angle_alpha   90.00
_cell.angle_beta   90.00
_cell.angle_gamma   90.00
#
_symmetry.space_group_name_H-M   'P 1'
#
loop_
_entity.id
_entity.type
_entity.pdbx_description
1 polymer ?
#
loop_
_entity_poly.entity_id
_entity_poly.type
_entity_poly.pdbx_seq_one_letter_code
_entity_poly.pdbx_strand_id
1 'polypeptide(L)'
;MYINADIYSKPDSSLIIPDDGVVTFGNAHFVFEVLQPGKYKMLEVIPGVHTADSRQISFKDSSISADKTFVISGAYTLLMQLKNTEEE
;
A
#
# COMPACT_ATOMS: atom_id res chain seq x y z
N MET A 1 -19.81 -5.68 32.91
CA MET A 1 -20.05 -4.64 31.89
C MET A 1 -19.79 -5.27 30.54
N TYR A 2 -20.80 -5.34 29.68
CA TYR A 2 -20.63 -5.74 28.29
C TYR A 2 -20.35 -4.48 27.49
N ILE A 3 -19.14 -4.34 26.96
CA ILE A 3 -18.78 -3.26 26.05
C ILE A 3 -19.36 -3.64 24.70
N ASN A 4 -20.43 -2.96 24.30
CA ASN A 4 -20.79 -2.89 22.88
C ASN A 4 -19.81 -1.90 22.26
N ALA A 5 -18.76 -2.40 21.62
CA ALA A 5 -17.91 -1.57 20.80
C ALA A 5 -18.69 -1.29 19.52
N ASP A 6 -19.29 -0.11 19.42
CA ASP A 6 -19.78 0.41 18.15
C ASP A 6 -18.59 0.59 17.21
N ILE A 7 -18.31 -0.44 16.41
CA ILE A 7 -17.30 -0.38 15.37
C ILE A 7 -17.88 0.49 14.26
N TYR A 8 -17.61 1.78 14.31
CA TYR A 8 -17.72 2.66 13.16
C TYR A 8 -16.69 2.21 12.12
N SER A 9 -17.02 1.16 11.37
CA SER A 9 -16.28 0.80 10.18
C SER A 9 -16.65 1.84 9.13
N LYS A 10 -15.90 2.96 9.10
CA LYS A 10 -15.79 3.70 7.85
C LYS A 10 -15.44 2.66 6.78
N PRO A 11 -16.01 2.75 5.57
CA PRO A 11 -15.49 2.00 4.43
C PRO A 11 -14.13 2.61 4.05
N ASP A 12 -13.16 2.53 4.96
CA ASP A 12 -11.77 2.73 4.68
C ASP A 12 -11.39 1.50 3.85
N SER A 13 -11.16 1.71 2.55
CA SER A 13 -10.64 0.70 1.62
C SER A 13 -9.27 0.25 2.13
N SER A 14 -9.28 -0.66 3.09
CA SER A 14 -8.09 -1.20 3.72
C SER A 14 -7.76 -2.53 3.07
N LEU A 15 -6.49 -2.69 2.73
CA LEU A 15 -5.96 -3.85 2.03
C LEU A 15 -4.87 -4.49 2.90
N ILE A 16 -4.85 -5.81 2.97
CA ILE A 16 -3.74 -6.56 3.56
C ILE A 16 -2.84 -7.00 2.42
N ILE A 17 -1.56 -6.65 2.48
CA ILE A 17 -0.56 -6.96 1.47
C ILE A 17 0.70 -7.51 2.16
N PRO A 18 1.49 -8.39 1.51
CA PRO A 18 2.78 -8.79 2.04
C PRO A 18 3.68 -7.58 2.29
N ASP A 19 4.55 -7.66 3.31
CA ASP A 19 5.43 -6.53 3.67
C ASP A 19 6.37 -6.16 2.50
N ASP A 20 6.79 -7.14 1.70
CA ASP A 20 7.60 -6.96 0.48
C ASP A 20 6.88 -6.19 -0.66
N GLY A 21 5.56 -5.99 -0.53
CA GLY A 21 4.75 -5.14 -1.40
C GLY A 21 4.70 -3.67 -0.98
N VAL A 22 5.20 -3.34 0.22
CA VAL A 22 5.18 -1.99 0.78
C VAL A 22 6.60 -1.43 0.82
N VAL A 23 6.77 -0.20 0.35
CA VAL A 23 8.06 0.51 0.45
C VAL A 23 7.92 1.76 1.29
N THR A 24 9.02 2.16 1.90
CA THR A 24 9.11 3.42 2.64
C THR A 24 10.03 4.35 1.88
N PHE A 25 9.56 5.57 1.60
CA PHE A 25 10.36 6.60 0.96
C PHE A 25 10.17 7.93 1.70
N GLY A 26 11.27 8.49 2.21
CA GLY A 26 11.21 9.63 3.13
C GLY A 26 10.43 9.27 4.40
N ASN A 27 9.34 10.00 4.66
CA ASN A 27 8.49 9.82 5.84
C ASN A 27 7.10 9.23 5.49
N ALA A 28 6.99 8.58 4.33
CA ALA A 28 5.74 8.02 3.81
C ALA A 28 5.92 6.58 3.31
N HIS A 29 4.80 5.86 3.27
CA HIS A 29 4.74 4.48 2.77
C HIS A 29 4.00 4.43 1.45
N PHE A 30 4.41 3.53 0.58
CA PHE A 30 3.88 3.41 -0.78
C PHE A 30 3.70 1.96 -1.18
N VAL A 31 2.75 1.75 -2.09
CA VAL A 31 2.56 0.52 -2.85
C VAL A 31 2.53 0.83 -4.34
N PHE A 32 2.69 -0.21 -5.16
CA PHE A 32 2.63 -0.08 -6.60
C PHE A 32 1.39 -0.78 -7.15
N GLU A 33 0.48 -0.01 -7.76
CA GLU A 33 -0.61 -0.55 -8.58
C GLU A 33 -0.05 -0.98 -9.94
N VAL A 34 -0.42 -2.18 -10.39
CA VAL A 34 -0.09 -2.69 -11.73
C VAL A 34 -1.16 -2.21 -12.71
N LEU A 35 -0.82 -1.23 -13.55
CA LEU A 35 -1.74 -0.73 -14.59
C LEU A 35 -1.76 -1.67 -15.81
N GLN A 36 -0.58 -2.17 -16.18
CA GLN A 36 -0.34 -3.12 -17.25
C GLN A 36 1.06 -3.75 -17.04
N PRO A 37 1.40 -4.88 -17.70
CA PRO A 37 2.74 -5.45 -17.59
C PRO A 37 3.83 -4.41 -17.86
N GLY A 38 4.72 -4.21 -16.89
CA GLY A 38 5.80 -3.23 -16.98
C GLY A 38 5.42 -1.76 -16.75
N LYS A 39 4.14 -1.42 -16.46
CA LYS A 39 3.75 -0.09 -15.99
C LYS A 39 3.11 -0.15 -14.62
N TYR A 40 3.72 0.58 -13.71
CA TYR A 40 3.34 0.64 -12.31
C TYR A 40 3.01 2.07 -11.91
N LYS A 41 2.02 2.23 -11.02
CA LYS A 41 1.67 3.51 -10.42
C LYS A 41 2.00 3.47 -8.94
N MET A 42 2.88 4.38 -8.50
CA MET A 42 3.20 4.54 -7.08
C MET A 42 2.05 5.25 -6.37
N LEU A 43 1.56 4.66 -5.29
CA LEU A 43 0.44 5.17 -4.50
C LEU A 43 0.86 5.28 -3.05
N GLU A 44 0.66 6.46 -2.46
CA GLU A 44 0.92 6.66 -1.04
C GLU A 44 -0.17 6.00 -0.21
N VAL A 45 0.25 5.31 0.85
CA VAL A 45 -0.63 4.58 1.76
C VAL A 45 -0.32 4.91 3.20
N ILE A 46 -1.34 4.77 4.04
CA ILE A 46 -1.21 4.84 5.49
C ILE A 46 -1.01 3.40 5.99
N PRO A 47 0.12 3.08 6.64
CA PRO A 47 0.30 1.77 7.23
C PRO A 47 -0.63 1.59 8.43
N GLY A 48 -1.23 0.41 8.53
CA GLY A 48 -2.04 -0.04 9.66
C GLY A 48 -1.35 -1.18 10.42
N VAL A 49 -2.15 -2.16 10.83
CA VAL A 49 -1.70 -3.35 11.58
C VAL A 49 -0.60 -4.09 10.82
N HIS A 50 0.47 -4.44 11.53
CA HIS A 50 1.58 -5.22 11.00
C HIS A 50 1.60 -6.61 11.64
N THR A 51 1.79 -7.63 10.82
CA THR A 51 1.95 -9.04 11.20
C THR A 51 3.31 -9.55 10.73
N ALA A 52 3.67 -10.81 10.99
CA ALA A 52 5.00 -11.33 10.65
C ALA A 52 5.36 -11.23 9.15
N ASP A 53 4.40 -11.42 8.25
CA ASP A 53 4.63 -11.49 6.80
C ASP A 53 3.81 -10.48 5.99
N SER A 54 2.91 -9.75 6.64
CA SER A 54 1.95 -8.88 5.95
C SER A 54 1.62 -7.64 6.76
N ARG A 55 1.19 -6.61 6.04
CA ARG A 55 0.82 -5.32 6.60
C ARG A 55 -0.51 -4.86 6.03
N GLN A 56 -1.36 -4.38 6.92
CA GLN A 56 -2.56 -3.66 6.55
C GLN A 56 -2.16 -2.26 6.08
N ILE A 57 -2.79 -1.80 5.01
CA ILE A 57 -2.63 -0.45 4.48
C ILE A 57 -4.01 0.16 4.22
N SER A 58 -4.09 1.47 4.24
CA SER A 58 -5.26 2.24 3.81
C SER A 58 -4.84 3.29 2.79
N PHE A 59 -5.68 3.51 1.79
CA PHE A 59 -5.43 4.55 0.78
C PHE A 59 -5.86 5.92 1.31
N LYS A 60 -5.03 6.94 1.08
CA LYS A 60 -5.40 8.34 1.40
C LYS A 60 -6.51 8.87 0.48
N ASP A 61 -6.55 8.39 -0.75
CA ASP A 61 -7.54 8.76 -1.76
C ASP A 61 -8.62 7.67 -1.83
N SER A 62 -9.85 8.05 -1.48
CA SER A 62 -11.03 7.19 -1.50
C SER A 62 -11.43 6.72 -2.90
N SER A 63 -10.85 7.32 -3.96
CA SER A 63 -11.02 6.89 -5.35
C SER A 63 -10.19 5.64 -5.68
N ILE A 64 -9.26 5.24 -4.81
CA ILE A 64 -8.43 4.04 -4.98
C ILE A 64 -9.14 2.86 -4.33
N SER A 65 -9.60 1.92 -5.15
CA SER A 65 -10.23 0.68 -4.71
C SER A 65 -9.20 -0.42 -4.49
N ALA A 66 -9.43 -1.25 -3.47
CA ALA A 66 -8.61 -2.42 -3.16
C ALA A 66 -8.76 -3.56 -4.20
N ASP A 67 -9.76 -3.51 -5.09
CA ASP A 67 -9.99 -4.49 -6.17
C ASP A 67 -8.94 -4.46 -7.29
N LYS A 68 -8.02 -3.49 -7.24
CA LYS A 68 -6.92 -3.36 -8.20
C LYS A 68 -5.81 -4.36 -7.92
N THR A 69 -4.97 -4.61 -8.91
CA THR A 69 -3.79 -5.45 -8.75
C THR A 69 -2.62 -4.63 -8.22
N PHE A 70 -2.00 -5.12 -7.15
CA PHE A 70 -0.84 -4.49 -6.53
C PHE A 70 0.37 -5.41 -6.58
N VAL A 71 1.56 -4.80 -6.60
CA VAL A 71 2.83 -5.52 -6.48
C VAL A 71 2.97 -6.02 -5.05
N ILE A 72 3.02 -7.34 -4.89
CA ILE A 72 3.12 -8.01 -3.59
C ILE A 72 4.56 -8.45 -3.25
N SER A 73 5.48 -8.35 -4.21
CA SER A 73 6.89 -8.68 -4.01
C SER A 73 7.77 -7.88 -4.96
N GLY A 74 8.96 -7.47 -4.50
CA GLY A 74 9.90 -6.67 -5.28
C GLY A 74 9.51 -5.19 -5.40
N ALA A 75 8.64 -4.67 -4.52
CA ALA A 75 8.25 -3.26 -4.52
C ALA A 75 9.47 -2.35 -4.30
N TYR A 76 10.44 -2.78 -3.47
CA TYR A 76 11.69 -2.04 -3.26
C TYR A 76 12.50 -1.87 -4.56
N THR A 77 12.59 -2.92 -5.38
CA THR A 77 13.27 -2.84 -6.68
C THR A 77 12.62 -1.83 -7.61
N LEU A 78 11.28 -1.78 -7.66
CA LEU A 78 10.55 -0.80 -8.45
C LEU A 78 10.81 0.63 -7.97
N LEU A 79 10.84 0.85 -6.65
CA LEU A 79 11.18 2.15 -6.09
C LEU A 79 12.58 2.60 -6.53
N MET A 80 13.57 1.72 -6.44
CA MET A 80 14.95 2.01 -6.83
C MET A 80 15.07 2.32 -8.33
N GLN A 81 14.31 1.63 -9.18
CA GLN A 81 14.27 1.91 -10.63
C GLN A 81 13.68 3.29 -10.92
N LEU A 82 12.58 3.65 -10.26
CA LEU A 82 11.96 4.98 -10.40
C LEU A 82 12.91 6.09 -9.95
N LYS A 83 13.57 5.91 -8.79
CA LYS A 83 14.47 6.94 -8.25
C LYS A 83 15.75 7.12 -9.06
N ASN A 84 16.36 6.04 -9.54
CA ASN A 84 17.51 6.16 -10.45
C ASN A 84 17.14 6.81 -11.80
N THR A 85 15.89 6.70 -12.24
CA THR A 85 15.44 7.33 -13.50
C THR A 85 15.12 8.82 -13.32
N GLU A 86 14.87 9.29 -12.09
CA GLU A 86 14.65 10.71 -11.77
C GLU A 86 15.98 11.51 -11.63
N GLU A 87 17.14 10.84 -11.58
CA GLU A 87 18.47 11.45 -11.42
C GLU A 87 19.27 11.64 -12.74
N GLU A 88 18.64 11.48 -13.91
CA GLU A 88 19.26 11.80 -15.23
C GLU A 88 18.76 13.12 -15.85
#